data_AF-A0A654DY49-F1
#
_entry.id   AF-A0A654DY49-F1
#
_cell.length_a   1.000
_cell.length_b   1.000
_cell.length_c   1.000
_cell.angle_alpha   90.00
_cell.angle_beta   90.00
_cell.angle_gamma   90.00
#
_symmetry.space_group_name_H-M   'P 1'
#
loop_
_entity.id
_entity.type
_entity.pdbx_description
1 polymer ?
#
loop_
_entity_poly.entity_id
_entity_poly.type
_entity_poly.pdbx_seq_one_letter_code
_entity_poly.pdbx_strand_id
1 'polypeptide(L)'
;MRKKLFISYSDFDKEKIELIISELENHNTFEPLVIASNREALKPLVKKVTDGIESSFVIIPILTAKSISTQWINQEIGYSIAIKKSVKPIVEHQIIKSLKGFIHKQVDLPYSYESQDEKEIENTNFLKAFRDLVSDLESEEEPSGKQESKNPFDETLERVERLKTKRDFERKRQSFLESTEAVEKSEEEVLRMFDLIKQRLHQLREKGVNFGTEEDPNQPSFVFRSNGFSCSFYWVIAYSNSTSDAKLWVKYWKGHFTSNNQAIFYPGNEPQENKAQTFALDVDEDFNFIWRINTSKLKTEEIVNDAFNWIFDRIGEKGLN
;
A
#
# COMPACT_ATOMS: atom_id res chain seq x y z
N MET A 1 -29.59 9.61 -14.13
CA MET A 1 -28.64 8.52 -14.45
C MET A 1 -28.48 7.70 -13.17
N ARG A 2 -28.57 6.37 -13.24
CA ARG A 2 -28.44 5.52 -12.04
C ARG A 2 -27.02 5.60 -11.49
N LYS A 3 -26.88 5.57 -10.17
CA LYS A 3 -25.59 5.56 -9.49
C LYS A 3 -25.00 4.17 -9.49
N LYS A 4 -23.72 4.06 -9.82
CA LYS A 4 -23.02 2.77 -9.95
C LYS A 4 -22.55 2.27 -8.59
N LEU A 5 -22.94 1.07 -8.20
CA LEU A 5 -22.43 0.39 -7.02
C LEU A 5 -21.33 -0.58 -7.47
N PHE A 6 -20.07 -0.28 -7.14
CA PHE A 6 -18.96 -1.16 -7.52
C PHE A 6 -18.96 -2.38 -6.59
N ILE A 7 -19.19 -3.56 -7.13
CA ILE A 7 -19.24 -4.78 -6.33
C ILE A 7 -17.91 -5.52 -6.45
N SER A 8 -17.17 -5.58 -5.33
CA SER A 8 -15.89 -6.28 -5.22
C SER A 8 -16.14 -7.67 -4.63
N TYR A 9 -15.75 -8.73 -5.33
CA TYR A 9 -16.08 -10.10 -4.95
C TYR A 9 -15.03 -11.11 -5.43
N SER A 10 -15.07 -12.30 -4.85
CA SER A 10 -14.27 -13.45 -5.28
C SER A 10 -15.10 -14.33 -6.21
N ASP A 11 -14.46 -15.08 -7.12
CA ASP A 11 -15.15 -16.03 -8.00
C ASP A 11 -16.00 -17.06 -7.22
N PHE A 12 -15.66 -17.33 -5.96
CA PHE A 12 -16.42 -18.20 -5.06
C PHE A 12 -17.78 -17.62 -4.62
N ASP A 13 -18.00 -16.32 -4.79
CA ASP A 13 -19.23 -15.60 -4.39
C ASP A 13 -20.09 -15.19 -5.59
N LYS A 14 -19.87 -15.80 -6.76
CA LYS A 14 -20.59 -15.45 -7.99
C LYS A 14 -22.12 -15.47 -7.83
N GLU A 15 -22.65 -16.42 -7.07
CA GLU A 15 -24.09 -16.54 -6.84
C GLU A 15 -24.65 -15.34 -6.06
N LYS A 16 -23.90 -14.80 -5.10
CA LYS A 16 -24.26 -13.58 -4.38
C LYS A 16 -24.29 -12.36 -5.29
N ILE A 17 -23.42 -12.31 -6.30
CA ILE A 17 -23.46 -11.28 -7.35
C ILE A 17 -24.71 -11.39 -8.20
N GLU A 18 -25.10 -12.60 -8.58
CA GLU A 18 -26.33 -12.82 -9.35
C GLU A 18 -27.57 -12.35 -8.57
N LEU A 19 -27.60 -12.57 -7.24
CA LEU A 19 -28.65 -12.04 -6.36
C LEU A 19 -28.66 -10.50 -6.35
N ILE A 20 -27.50 -9.85 -6.19
CA ILE A 20 -27.39 -8.38 -6.24
C ILE A 20 -27.87 -7.84 -7.60
N ILE A 21 -27.46 -8.47 -8.70
CA ILE A 21 -27.85 -8.03 -10.05
C ILE A 21 -29.36 -8.14 -10.21
N SER A 22 -29.97 -9.25 -9.79
CA SER A 22 -31.42 -9.45 -9.86
C SER A 22 -32.17 -8.45 -9.00
N GLU A 23 -31.68 -8.14 -7.80
CA GLU A 23 -32.30 -7.15 -6.90
C GLU A 23 -32.24 -5.73 -7.49
N LEU A 24 -31.13 -5.40 -8.17
CA LEU A 24 -30.92 -4.06 -8.73
C LEU A 24 -31.42 -3.87 -10.17
N GLU A 25 -31.87 -4.92 -10.86
CA GLU A 25 -32.27 -4.88 -12.27
C GLU A 25 -33.32 -3.78 -12.53
N ASN A 26 -34.32 -3.70 -11.65
CA ASN A 26 -35.44 -2.75 -11.71
C ASN A 26 -35.32 -1.60 -10.70
N HIS A 27 -34.14 -1.40 -10.11
CA HIS A 27 -33.94 -0.36 -9.11
C HIS A 27 -33.81 1.02 -9.79
N ASN A 28 -34.51 2.02 -9.25
CA ASN A 28 -34.59 3.37 -9.85
C ASN A 28 -33.32 4.19 -9.62
N THR A 29 -32.69 4.04 -8.44
CA THR A 29 -31.55 4.84 -8.00
C THR A 29 -30.19 4.25 -8.39
N PHE A 30 -30.01 2.95 -8.21
CA PHE A 30 -28.72 2.29 -8.28
C PHE A 30 -28.62 1.27 -9.42
N GLU A 31 -27.39 1.03 -9.89
CA GLU A 31 -27.08 -0.07 -10.80
C GLU A 31 -25.77 -0.77 -10.39
N PRO A 32 -25.68 -2.11 -10.54
CA PRO A 32 -24.47 -2.83 -10.18
C PRO A 32 -23.37 -2.58 -11.23
N LEU A 33 -22.16 -2.30 -10.77
CA LEU A 33 -20.96 -2.23 -11.59
C LEU A 33 -20.06 -3.41 -11.24
N VAL A 34 -20.10 -4.44 -12.08
CA VAL A 34 -19.31 -5.68 -11.93
C VAL A 34 -18.24 -5.74 -13.02
N ILE A 35 -16.99 -5.51 -12.66
CA ILE A 35 -15.88 -5.42 -13.63
C ILE A 35 -15.60 -6.76 -14.30
N ALA A 36 -15.62 -7.88 -13.56
CA ALA A 36 -15.31 -9.21 -14.11
C ALA A 36 -16.19 -9.60 -15.32
N SER A 37 -17.45 -9.15 -15.33
CA SER A 37 -18.43 -9.48 -16.37
C SER A 37 -18.27 -8.68 -17.67
N ASN A 38 -17.55 -7.55 -17.64
CA ASN A 38 -17.58 -6.58 -18.74
C ASN A 38 -16.35 -6.70 -19.67
N ARG A 39 -16.22 -7.76 -20.47
CA ARG A 39 -15.02 -7.96 -21.30
C ARG A 39 -14.87 -6.88 -22.39
N GLU A 40 -14.09 -5.85 -22.11
CA GLU A 40 -13.59 -4.90 -23.11
C GLU A 40 -12.23 -5.40 -23.64
N ALA A 41 -12.15 -5.70 -24.93
CA ALA A 41 -10.88 -6.03 -25.55
C ALA A 41 -9.93 -4.82 -25.45
N LEU A 42 -8.64 -5.08 -25.18
CA LEU A 42 -7.51 -4.11 -25.22
C LEU A 42 -7.32 -3.19 -24.01
N LYS A 43 -8.18 -3.18 -22.99
CA LYS A 43 -7.97 -2.38 -21.77
C LYS A 43 -7.29 -3.20 -20.66
N PRO A 44 -6.15 -2.76 -20.08
CA PRO A 44 -5.54 -3.46 -18.95
C PRO A 44 -6.52 -3.58 -17.77
N LEU A 45 -6.60 -4.76 -17.15
CA LEU A 45 -7.52 -5.05 -16.05
C LEU A 45 -7.41 -4.04 -14.91
N VAL A 46 -6.18 -3.68 -14.52
CA VAL A 46 -5.89 -2.68 -13.48
C VAL A 46 -6.58 -1.36 -13.77
N LYS A 47 -6.43 -0.83 -14.99
CA LYS A 47 -7.05 0.44 -15.38
C LYS A 47 -8.58 0.36 -15.36
N LYS A 48 -9.13 -0.79 -15.72
CA LYS A 48 -10.58 -0.98 -15.71
C LYS A 48 -11.15 -1.04 -14.29
N VAL A 49 -10.44 -1.68 -13.37
CA VAL A 49 -10.77 -1.69 -11.94
C VAL A 49 -10.69 -0.27 -11.36
N THR A 50 -9.59 0.46 -11.62
CA THR A 50 -9.43 1.84 -11.12
C THR A 50 -10.51 2.77 -11.66
N ASP A 51 -10.77 2.75 -12.98
CA ASP A 51 -11.81 3.59 -13.59
C ASP A 51 -13.22 3.22 -13.05
N GLY A 52 -13.45 1.94 -12.75
CA GLY A 52 -14.69 1.47 -12.14
C GLY A 52 -14.88 2.00 -10.70
N ILE A 53 -13.82 1.96 -9.90
CA ILE A 53 -13.78 2.49 -8.53
C ILE A 53 -13.96 4.01 -8.53
N GLU A 54 -13.27 4.72 -9.42
CA GLU A 54 -13.37 6.18 -9.51
C GLU A 54 -14.78 6.62 -9.93
N SER A 55 -15.41 5.91 -10.86
CA SER A 55 -16.74 6.24 -11.39
C SER A 55 -17.92 5.75 -10.57
N SER A 56 -17.71 4.89 -9.57
CA SER A 56 -18.78 4.38 -8.72
C SER A 56 -19.27 5.44 -7.72
N PHE A 57 -20.41 5.20 -7.08
CA PHE A 57 -20.86 5.99 -5.94
C PHE A 57 -20.20 5.48 -4.65
N VAL A 58 -20.28 4.16 -4.45
CA VAL A 58 -19.75 3.43 -3.30
C VAL A 58 -19.17 2.10 -3.76
N ILE A 59 -18.28 1.55 -2.95
CA ILE A 59 -17.67 0.24 -3.16
C ILE A 59 -18.23 -0.70 -2.11
N ILE A 60 -18.69 -1.87 -2.57
CA ILE A 60 -19.34 -2.90 -1.75
C ILE A 60 -18.52 -4.18 -1.87
N PRO A 61 -17.51 -4.38 -0.99
CA PRO A 61 -16.80 -5.65 -0.90
C PRO A 61 -17.67 -6.73 -0.26
N ILE A 62 -17.72 -7.90 -0.88
CA ILE A 62 -18.35 -9.11 -0.32
C ILE A 62 -17.26 -9.94 0.37
N LEU A 63 -17.32 -9.97 1.70
CA LEU A 63 -16.32 -10.63 2.54
C LEU A 63 -16.90 -11.90 3.14
N THR A 64 -16.47 -13.04 2.61
CA THR A 64 -16.82 -14.39 3.08
C THR A 64 -15.58 -15.11 3.53
N ALA A 65 -15.74 -16.26 4.20
CA ALA A 65 -14.64 -17.16 4.56
C ALA A 65 -13.80 -17.56 3.34
N LYS A 66 -14.40 -17.58 2.15
CA LYS A 66 -13.74 -17.92 0.88
C LYS A 66 -13.07 -16.71 0.23
N SER A 67 -13.57 -15.50 0.45
CA SER A 67 -13.08 -14.30 -0.23
C SER A 67 -12.04 -13.50 0.56
N ILE A 68 -12.03 -13.60 1.90
CA ILE A 68 -11.15 -12.82 2.78
C ILE A 68 -9.65 -12.96 2.45
N SER A 69 -9.23 -14.13 1.95
CA SER A 69 -7.84 -14.39 1.55
C SER A 69 -7.49 -13.89 0.14
N THR A 70 -8.46 -13.36 -0.61
CA THR A 70 -8.24 -12.90 -1.99
C THR A 70 -7.48 -11.57 -1.97
N GLN A 71 -6.26 -11.58 -2.49
CA GLN A 71 -5.40 -10.38 -2.53
C GLN A 71 -6.05 -9.20 -3.27
N TRP A 72 -6.81 -9.48 -4.33
CA TRP A 72 -7.47 -8.46 -5.15
C TRP A 72 -8.48 -7.62 -4.38
N ILE A 73 -9.35 -8.23 -3.57
CA ILE A 73 -10.35 -7.50 -2.78
C ILE A 73 -9.66 -6.54 -1.80
N ASN A 74 -8.59 -7.00 -1.14
CA ASN A 74 -7.81 -6.17 -0.23
C ASN A 74 -7.12 -4.99 -0.93
N GLN A 75 -6.64 -5.19 -2.17
CA GLN A 75 -6.06 -4.12 -2.99
C GLN A 75 -7.12 -3.10 -3.42
N GLU A 76 -8.30 -3.56 -3.82
CA GLU A 76 -9.42 -2.69 -4.19
C GLU A 76 -9.87 -1.84 -3.00
N ILE A 77 -10.03 -2.44 -1.82
CA ILE A 77 -10.33 -1.70 -0.58
C ILE A 77 -9.24 -0.69 -0.25
N GLY A 78 -7.97 -1.10 -0.31
CA GLY A 78 -6.84 -0.21 -0.03
C GLY A 78 -6.78 0.99 -0.97
N TYR A 79 -6.96 0.77 -2.27
CA TYR A 79 -7.01 1.82 -3.28
C TYR A 79 -8.21 2.77 -3.05
N SER A 80 -9.38 2.22 -2.76
CA SER A 80 -10.60 2.97 -2.46
C SER A 80 -10.43 3.94 -1.30
N ILE A 81 -9.82 3.46 -0.21
CA ILE A 81 -9.51 4.28 0.96
C ILE A 81 -8.50 5.37 0.60
N ALA A 82 -7.46 5.05 -0.18
CA ALA A 82 -6.45 6.01 -0.61
C ALA A 82 -7.05 7.18 -1.42
N ILE A 83 -8.09 6.94 -2.22
CA ILE A 83 -8.80 7.98 -2.99
C ILE A 83 -10.02 8.57 -2.25
N LYS A 84 -10.19 8.27 -0.95
CA LYS A 84 -11.32 8.72 -0.12
C LYS A 84 -12.70 8.30 -0.67
N LYS A 85 -12.80 7.13 -1.30
CA LYS A 85 -14.06 6.54 -1.72
C LYS A 85 -14.76 5.86 -0.53
N SER A 86 -16.09 5.96 -0.48
CA SER A 86 -16.89 5.24 0.52
C SER A 86 -16.80 3.73 0.26
N VAL A 87 -16.53 2.96 1.32
CA VAL A 87 -16.46 1.50 1.31
C VAL A 87 -17.45 0.97 2.35
N LYS A 88 -18.44 0.21 1.89
CA LYS A 88 -19.53 -0.36 2.71
C LYS A 88 -19.53 -1.89 2.53
N PRO A 89 -18.72 -2.63 3.30
CA PRO A 89 -18.58 -4.07 3.12
C PRO A 89 -19.81 -4.83 3.62
N ILE A 90 -20.13 -5.94 2.95
CA ILE A 90 -21.09 -6.94 3.44
C ILE A 90 -20.28 -8.13 3.92
N VAL A 91 -20.45 -8.49 5.19
CA VAL A 91 -19.53 -9.38 5.90
C VAL A 91 -20.25 -10.61 6.43
N GLU A 92 -19.69 -11.78 6.14
CA GLU A 92 -20.10 -13.03 6.79
C GLU A 92 -19.75 -13.00 8.28
N HIS A 93 -20.73 -13.25 9.16
CA HIS A 93 -20.55 -13.05 10.60
C HIS A 93 -19.39 -13.87 11.18
N GLN A 94 -19.18 -15.09 10.67
CA GLN A 94 -18.17 -16.03 11.14
C GLN A 94 -16.73 -15.50 10.95
N ILE A 95 -16.48 -14.63 9.98
CA ILE A 95 -15.13 -14.13 9.69
C ILE A 95 -14.78 -12.85 10.44
N ILE A 96 -15.73 -12.19 11.12
CA ILE A 96 -15.53 -10.86 11.74
C ILE A 96 -14.31 -10.86 12.67
N LYS A 97 -14.17 -11.88 13.51
CA LYS A 97 -13.04 -12.00 14.46
C LYS A 97 -11.69 -12.25 13.78
N SER A 98 -11.71 -12.70 12.52
CA SER A 98 -10.51 -13.02 11.73
C SER A 98 -10.10 -11.90 10.78
N LEU A 99 -10.91 -10.84 10.64
CA LEU A 99 -10.60 -9.69 9.80
C LEU A 99 -9.32 -8.99 10.29
N LYS A 100 -8.44 -8.66 9.35
CA LYS A 100 -7.18 -7.92 9.58
C LYS A 100 -7.15 -6.68 8.68
N GLY A 101 -6.18 -5.79 8.89
CA GLY A 101 -5.92 -4.65 7.98
C GLY A 101 -6.94 -3.50 8.04
N PHE A 102 -7.35 -2.91 6.93
CA PHE A 102 -8.21 -1.71 6.97
C PHE A 102 -9.63 -1.96 7.50
N ILE A 103 -10.09 -3.22 7.44
CA ILE A 103 -11.46 -3.61 7.76
C ILE A 103 -11.66 -3.78 9.27
N HIS A 104 -10.65 -4.24 10.02
CA HIS A 104 -10.75 -4.43 11.47
C HIS A 104 -10.87 -3.12 12.28
N LYS A 105 -10.58 -1.97 11.66
CA LYS A 105 -10.64 -0.65 12.31
C LYS A 105 -12.01 0.01 12.18
N GLN A 106 -12.90 -0.51 11.35
CA GLN A 106 -14.27 -0.02 11.29
C GLN A 106 -15.00 -0.53 12.53
N VAL A 107 -15.31 0.40 13.44
CA VAL A 107 -15.91 0.12 14.75
C VAL A 107 -17.28 -0.55 14.60
N ASP A 108 -17.95 -0.36 13.45
CA ASP A 108 -19.22 -0.98 13.14
C ASP A 108 -19.19 -1.62 11.74
N LEU A 109 -19.54 -2.91 11.66
CA LEU A 109 -19.84 -3.63 10.41
C LEU A 109 -21.36 -3.85 10.34
N PRO A 110 -22.14 -2.81 9.97
CA PRO A 110 -23.61 -2.86 10.08
C PRO A 110 -24.24 -3.88 9.14
N TYR A 111 -23.60 -4.17 8.01
CA TYR A 111 -24.10 -5.11 7.01
C TYR A 111 -23.40 -6.46 7.17
N SER A 112 -23.89 -7.25 8.14
CA SER A 112 -23.43 -8.62 8.33
C SER A 112 -24.57 -9.62 8.21
N TYR A 113 -24.24 -10.85 7.82
CA TYR A 113 -25.21 -11.93 7.66
C TYR A 113 -24.67 -13.25 8.24
N GLU A 114 -25.58 -14.08 8.71
CA GLU A 114 -25.26 -15.41 9.25
C GLU A 114 -25.13 -16.43 8.11
N SER A 115 -23.98 -17.09 8.05
CA SER A 115 -23.71 -18.22 7.15
C SER A 115 -24.36 -19.49 7.68
N GLN A 116 -24.98 -20.26 6.79
CA GLN A 116 -25.74 -21.46 7.10
C GLN A 116 -25.40 -22.54 6.08
N ASP A 117 -25.47 -23.81 6.49
CA ASP A 117 -25.23 -24.95 5.58
C ASP A 117 -26.27 -25.00 4.44
N GLU A 118 -27.49 -24.56 4.73
CA GLU A 118 -28.56 -24.47 3.76
C GLU A 118 -28.47 -23.15 2.97
N LYS A 119 -28.03 -23.28 1.73
CA LYS A 119 -27.75 -22.19 0.80
C LYS A 119 -28.92 -21.22 0.57
N GLU A 120 -30.16 -21.71 0.57
CA GLU A 120 -31.35 -20.84 0.41
C GLU A 120 -31.51 -19.88 1.59
N ILE A 121 -31.23 -20.35 2.81
CA ILE A 121 -31.27 -19.54 4.03
C ILE A 121 -30.11 -18.54 4.00
N GLU A 122 -28.89 -18.98 3.66
CA GLU A 122 -27.73 -18.09 3.52
C GLU A 122 -28.01 -16.96 2.52
N ASN A 123 -28.54 -17.29 1.33
CA ASN A 123 -28.88 -16.31 0.30
C ASN A 123 -29.94 -15.31 0.77
N THR A 124 -30.94 -15.77 1.52
CA THR A 124 -31.97 -14.91 2.11
C THR A 124 -31.37 -13.93 3.11
N ASN A 125 -30.49 -14.40 4.00
CA ASN A 125 -29.79 -13.57 4.98
C ASN A 125 -28.87 -12.55 4.31
N PHE A 126 -28.13 -12.97 3.28
CA PHE A 126 -27.29 -12.10 2.48
C PHE A 126 -28.10 -10.99 1.80
N LEU A 127 -29.20 -11.34 1.13
CA LEU A 127 -30.07 -10.36 0.48
C LEU A 127 -30.70 -9.37 1.46
N LYS A 128 -31.04 -9.83 2.67
CA LYS A 128 -31.51 -8.94 3.72
C LYS A 128 -30.45 -7.89 4.07
N ALA A 129 -29.21 -8.30 4.34
CA ALA A 129 -28.12 -7.37 4.63
C ALA A 129 -27.83 -6.42 3.46
N PHE A 130 -27.95 -6.91 2.22
CA PHE A 130 -27.82 -6.07 1.03
C PHE A 130 -28.95 -5.04 0.89
N ARG A 131 -30.20 -5.42 1.16
CA ARG A 131 -31.35 -4.50 1.16
C ARG A 131 -31.24 -3.43 2.24
N ASP A 132 -30.79 -3.81 3.43
CA ASP A 132 -30.53 -2.86 4.52
C ASP A 132 -29.47 -1.83 4.08
N LEU A 133 -28.37 -2.28 3.44
CA LEU A 133 -27.37 -1.39 2.85
C LEU A 133 -27.96 -0.46 1.79
N VAL A 134 -28.76 -0.99 0.86
CA VAL A 134 -29.38 -0.17 -0.19
C VAL A 134 -30.30 0.89 0.42
N SER A 135 -31.15 0.51 1.38
CA SER A 135 -32.04 1.44 2.10
C SER A 135 -31.25 2.57 2.79
N ASP A 136 -30.13 2.24 3.43
CA ASP A 136 -29.28 3.25 4.05
C ASP A 136 -28.68 4.19 3.00
N LEU A 137 -28.20 3.66 1.88
CA LEU A 137 -27.66 4.46 0.78
C LEU A 137 -28.73 5.35 0.14
N GLU A 138 -29.98 4.91 0.06
CA GLU A 138 -31.10 5.77 -0.37
C GLU A 138 -31.37 6.88 0.64
N SER A 139 -31.25 6.62 1.94
CA SER A 139 -31.41 7.64 2.98
C SER A 139 -30.25 8.65 3.02
N GLU A 140 -29.04 8.24 2.65
CA GLU A 140 -27.89 9.13 2.46
C GLU A 140 -28.10 10.07 1.25
N GLU A 141 -28.93 9.65 0.28
CA GLU A 141 -29.31 10.42 -0.91
C GLU A 141 -30.55 11.28 -0.72
N GLU A 142 -31.52 10.81 0.07
CA GLU A 142 -32.62 11.66 0.50
C GLU A 142 -32.00 12.81 1.30
N PRO A 143 -32.19 14.06 0.86
CA PRO A 143 -31.45 15.20 1.38
C PRO A 143 -31.81 15.40 2.85
N SER A 144 -31.00 14.80 3.71
CA SER A 144 -30.95 15.02 5.14
C SER A 144 -30.47 16.46 5.34
N GLY A 145 -31.42 17.38 5.20
CA GLY A 145 -31.17 18.81 5.20
C GLY A 145 -30.52 19.28 3.90
N LYS A 146 -30.89 20.49 3.50
CA LYS A 146 -30.10 21.29 2.56
C LYS A 146 -28.65 21.28 3.06
N GLN A 147 -27.77 20.46 2.48
CA GLN A 147 -26.43 20.97 2.22
C GLN A 147 -26.70 22.22 1.40
N GLU A 148 -26.60 23.39 2.03
CA GLU A 148 -26.52 24.64 1.29
C GLU A 148 -25.56 24.36 0.16
N SER A 149 -26.07 24.35 -1.07
CA SER A 149 -25.24 24.14 -2.24
C SER A 149 -24.13 25.15 -2.10
N LYS A 150 -22.92 24.69 -1.74
CA LYS A 150 -21.78 25.58 -1.61
C LYS A 150 -21.77 26.35 -2.91
N ASN A 151 -21.80 27.67 -2.80
CA ASN A 151 -21.82 28.51 -3.98
C ASN A 151 -20.67 28.01 -4.88
N PRO A 152 -20.83 27.82 -6.20
CA PRO A 152 -19.71 27.43 -7.07
C PRO A 152 -18.45 28.29 -6.85
N PHE A 153 -18.64 29.51 -6.36
CA PHE A 153 -17.58 30.38 -5.88
C PHE A 153 -16.83 29.84 -4.63
N ASP A 154 -17.52 29.30 -3.63
CA ASP A 154 -16.93 28.70 -2.42
C ASP A 154 -16.10 27.45 -2.77
N GLU A 155 -16.58 26.61 -3.68
CA GLU A 155 -15.79 25.47 -4.19
C GLU A 155 -14.52 25.94 -4.91
N THR A 156 -14.64 27.02 -5.68
CA THR A 156 -13.50 27.65 -6.34
C THR A 156 -12.52 28.22 -5.30
N LEU A 157 -13.03 28.85 -4.24
CA LEU A 157 -12.22 29.41 -3.16
C LEU A 157 -11.46 28.31 -2.40
N GLU A 158 -12.14 27.22 -2.03
CA GLU A 158 -11.49 26.05 -1.42
C GLU A 158 -10.40 25.46 -2.32
N ARG A 159 -10.65 25.39 -3.64
CA ARG A 159 -9.64 24.90 -4.59
C ARG A 159 -8.42 25.82 -4.64
N VAL A 160 -8.63 27.14 -4.63
CA VAL A 160 -7.56 28.14 -4.59
C VAL A 160 -6.76 28.02 -3.29
N GLU A 161 -7.44 27.85 -2.14
CA GLU A 161 -6.78 27.65 -0.84
C GLU A 161 -5.93 26.38 -0.82
N ARG A 162 -6.46 25.25 -1.32
CA ARG A 162 -5.69 24.00 -1.44
C ARG A 162 -4.46 24.16 -2.32
N LEU A 163 -4.58 24.87 -3.45
CA LEU A 163 -3.45 25.18 -4.33
C LEU A 163 -2.41 26.07 -3.65
N LYS A 164 -2.86 27.06 -2.87
CA LYS A 164 -1.98 27.94 -2.09
C LYS A 164 -1.21 27.14 -1.04
N THR A 165 -1.90 26.32 -0.24
CA THR A 165 -1.27 25.47 0.79
C THR A 165 -0.24 24.51 0.16
N LYS A 166 -0.58 23.88 -0.97
CA LYS A 166 0.35 23.00 -1.69
C LYS A 166 1.58 23.75 -2.19
N ARG A 167 1.42 24.94 -2.78
CA ARG A 167 2.53 25.77 -3.26
C ARG A 167 3.40 26.27 -2.11
N ASP A 168 2.79 26.65 -0.98
CA ASP A 168 3.50 27.08 0.22
C ASP A 168 4.33 25.93 0.80
N PHE A 169 3.77 24.71 0.84
CA PHE A 169 4.51 23.52 1.21
C PHE A 169 5.69 23.25 0.27
N GLU A 170 5.47 23.21 -1.06
CA GLU A 170 6.54 22.96 -2.04
C GLU A 170 7.70 23.95 -1.91
N ARG A 171 7.39 25.24 -1.67
CA ARG A 171 8.40 26.27 -1.42
C ARG A 171 9.19 26.00 -0.14
N LYS A 172 8.52 25.71 0.98
CA LYS A 172 9.19 25.42 2.26
C LYS A 172 10.03 24.15 2.17
N ARG A 173 9.49 23.10 1.54
CA ARG A 173 10.18 21.83 1.26
C ARG A 173 11.46 22.08 0.46
N GLN A 174 11.39 22.82 -0.65
CA GLN A 174 12.58 23.10 -1.47
C GLN A 174 13.63 23.89 -0.68
N SER A 175 13.20 24.93 0.03
CA SER A 175 14.09 25.73 0.88
C SER A 175 14.76 24.89 1.97
N PHE A 176 14.07 23.90 2.53
CA PHE A 176 14.64 22.98 3.52
C PHE A 176 15.67 22.06 2.86
N LEU A 177 15.33 21.39 1.75
CA LEU A 177 16.23 20.45 1.08
C LEU A 177 17.53 21.11 0.58
N GLU A 178 17.49 22.40 0.25
CA GLU A 178 18.64 23.23 -0.14
C GLU A 178 19.40 23.87 1.04
N SER A 179 19.18 23.40 2.27
CA SER A 179 19.82 23.91 3.49
C SER A 179 20.86 22.96 4.08
N THR A 180 21.80 23.51 4.85
CA THR A 180 22.75 22.72 5.66
C THR A 180 22.05 21.93 6.77
N GLU A 181 20.94 22.46 7.30
CA GLU A 181 20.12 21.76 8.30
C GLU A 181 19.58 20.43 7.74
N ALA A 182 19.15 20.42 6.46
CA ALA A 182 18.71 19.18 5.83
C ALA A 182 19.86 18.19 5.64
N VAL A 183 21.09 18.66 5.37
CA VAL A 183 22.27 17.79 5.27
C VAL A 183 22.53 17.09 6.61
N GLU A 184 22.63 17.84 7.70
CA GLU A 184 22.85 17.29 9.05
C GLU A 184 21.75 16.29 9.43
N LYS A 185 20.49 16.68 9.28
CA LYS A 185 19.35 15.80 9.58
C LYS A 185 19.29 14.55 8.69
N SER A 186 19.73 14.66 7.44
CA SER A 186 19.77 13.50 6.54
C SER A 186 20.83 12.48 6.94
N GLU A 187 21.98 12.95 7.44
CA GLU A 187 23.02 12.08 7.98
C GLU A 187 22.51 11.35 9.22
N GLU A 188 21.82 12.05 10.13
CA GLU A 188 21.16 11.45 11.28
C GLU A 188 20.15 10.36 10.87
N GLU A 189 19.33 10.62 9.85
CA GLU A 189 18.35 9.65 9.36
C GLU A 189 19.01 8.40 8.74
N VAL A 190 20.13 8.57 8.03
CA VAL A 190 20.90 7.44 7.47
C VAL A 190 21.56 6.63 8.59
N LEU A 191 22.10 7.27 9.62
CA LEU A 191 22.65 6.58 10.79
C LEU A 191 21.54 5.82 11.53
N ARG A 192 20.36 6.43 11.70
CA ARG A 192 19.18 5.77 12.27
C ARG A 192 18.77 4.54 11.46
N MET A 193 18.83 4.61 10.12
CA MET A 193 18.60 3.45 9.25
C MET A 193 19.60 2.33 9.53
N PHE A 194 20.89 2.65 9.70
CA PHE A 194 21.91 1.64 9.99
C PHE A 194 21.72 1.02 11.38
N ASP A 195 21.37 1.82 12.38
CA ASP A 195 21.03 1.32 13.72
C ASP A 195 19.81 0.40 13.70
N LEU A 196 18.79 0.74 12.91
CA LEU A 196 17.64 -0.14 12.69
C LEU A 196 18.08 -1.48 12.07
N ILE A 197 18.96 -1.47 11.07
CA ILE A 197 19.51 -2.70 10.49
C ILE A 197 20.25 -3.50 11.57
N LYS A 198 21.15 -2.88 12.35
CA LYS A 198 21.89 -3.54 13.44
C LYS A 198 20.96 -4.17 14.48
N GLN A 199 19.89 -3.45 14.87
CA GLN A 199 18.89 -3.97 15.80
C GLN A 199 18.19 -5.22 15.25
N ARG A 200 17.78 -5.20 13.98
CA ARG A 200 17.16 -6.37 13.33
C ARG A 200 18.11 -7.55 13.25
N LEU A 201 19.37 -7.32 12.88
CA LEU A 201 20.40 -8.36 12.86
C LEU A 201 20.63 -8.97 14.25
N HIS A 202 20.59 -8.16 15.30
CA HIS A 202 20.68 -8.63 16.68
C HIS A 202 19.49 -9.55 17.04
N GLN A 203 18.25 -9.12 16.77
CA GLN A 203 17.04 -9.93 17.00
C GLN A 203 17.07 -11.27 16.23
N LEU A 204 17.65 -11.27 15.02
CA LEU A 204 17.79 -12.48 14.21
C LEU A 204 18.87 -13.41 14.74
N ARG A 205 19.97 -12.87 15.25
CA ARG A 205 21.04 -13.63 15.91
C ARG A 205 20.53 -14.35 17.16
N GLU A 206 19.69 -13.70 17.96
CA GLU A 206 19.03 -14.33 19.12
C GLU A 206 18.14 -15.53 18.73
N LYS A 207 17.64 -15.54 17.49
CA LYS A 207 16.86 -16.64 16.90
C LYS A 207 17.72 -17.68 16.16
N GLY A 208 19.04 -17.59 16.26
CA GLY A 208 19.98 -18.53 15.63
C GLY A 208 20.30 -18.23 14.16
N VAL A 209 19.86 -17.08 13.61
CA VAL A 209 20.16 -16.68 12.24
C VAL A 209 21.39 -15.79 12.21
N ASN A 210 22.47 -16.27 11.58
CA ASN A 210 23.74 -15.56 11.53
C ASN A 210 23.85 -14.67 10.28
N PHE A 211 24.32 -13.45 10.50
CA PHE A 211 24.66 -12.48 9.47
C PHE A 211 26.06 -11.93 9.72
N GLY A 212 26.82 -11.78 8.64
CA GLY A 212 28.02 -10.94 8.63
C GLY A 212 27.65 -9.50 8.31
N THR A 213 28.40 -8.55 8.87
CA THR A 213 28.23 -7.11 8.64
C THR A 213 29.55 -6.46 8.26
N GLU A 214 29.48 -5.36 7.52
CA GLU A 214 30.62 -4.52 7.16
C GLU A 214 30.15 -3.07 7.05
N GLU A 215 30.95 -2.15 7.60
CA GLU A 215 30.72 -0.71 7.59
C GLU A 215 32.00 -0.03 7.12
N ASP A 216 31.88 0.99 6.28
CA ASP A 216 33.02 1.83 5.90
C ASP A 216 33.13 3.02 6.85
N PRO A 217 34.27 3.22 7.55
CA PRO A 217 34.42 4.33 8.48
C PRO A 217 34.49 5.70 7.81
N ASN A 218 34.75 5.77 6.50
CA ASN A 218 34.96 7.03 5.78
C ASN A 218 33.73 7.51 5.02
N GLN A 219 32.74 6.64 4.82
CA GLN A 219 31.54 6.95 4.05
C GLN A 219 30.33 6.20 4.63
N PRO A 220 29.15 6.84 4.73
CA PRO A 220 27.97 6.18 5.27
C PRO A 220 27.53 5.02 4.37
N SER A 221 27.97 3.82 4.73
CA SER A 221 27.70 2.59 4.02
C SER A 221 27.55 1.42 4.98
N PHE A 222 26.66 0.50 4.63
CA PHE A 222 26.37 -0.66 5.46
C PHE A 222 26.10 -1.87 4.58
N VAL A 223 26.84 -2.96 4.80
CA VAL A 223 26.62 -4.24 4.13
C VAL A 223 26.25 -5.29 5.16
N PHE A 224 25.21 -6.07 4.88
CA PHE A 224 24.96 -7.31 5.62
C PHE A 224 24.78 -8.49 4.67
N ARG A 225 25.18 -9.67 5.15
CA ARG A 225 25.27 -10.87 4.32
C ARG A 225 24.94 -12.15 5.09
N SER A 226 24.26 -13.08 4.42
CA SER A 226 23.96 -14.42 4.95
C SER A 226 23.76 -15.40 3.79
N ASN A 227 24.18 -16.65 3.97
CA ASN A 227 23.92 -17.79 3.06
C ASN A 227 24.17 -17.51 1.56
N GLY A 228 25.30 -16.88 1.23
CA GLY A 228 25.68 -16.55 -0.15
C GLY A 228 24.86 -15.43 -0.78
N PHE A 229 24.20 -14.60 0.01
CA PHE A 229 23.52 -13.37 -0.44
C PHE A 229 23.96 -12.19 0.42
N SER A 230 23.90 -10.98 -0.13
CA SER A 230 24.17 -9.75 0.62
C SER A 230 23.35 -8.57 0.12
N CYS A 231 23.11 -7.62 1.01
CA CYS A 231 22.54 -6.33 0.69
C CYS A 231 23.51 -5.23 1.13
N SER A 232 23.71 -4.21 0.28
CA SER A 232 24.56 -3.06 0.57
C SER A 232 23.78 -1.76 0.45
N PHE A 233 23.93 -0.90 1.44
CA PHE A 233 23.40 0.45 1.53
C PHE A 233 24.55 1.43 1.34
N TYR A 234 24.37 2.41 0.46
CA TYR A 234 25.38 3.42 0.19
C TYR A 234 24.73 4.79 0.03
N TRP A 235 25.08 5.74 0.90
CA TRP A 235 24.56 7.09 0.89
C TRP A 235 25.56 8.05 0.26
N VAL A 236 25.09 8.86 -0.68
CA VAL A 236 25.91 9.85 -1.39
C VAL A 236 25.20 11.19 -1.38
N ILE A 237 25.92 12.23 -0.98
CA ILE A 237 25.50 13.62 -1.11
C ILE A 237 26.40 14.30 -2.15
N ALA A 238 25.80 14.95 -3.14
CA ALA A 238 26.56 15.64 -4.19
C ALA A 238 27.11 17.01 -3.74
N TYR A 239 26.43 17.67 -2.79
CA TYR A 239 26.73 19.02 -2.35
C TYR A 239 26.70 19.11 -0.82
N SER A 240 27.72 19.72 -0.21
CA SER A 240 27.83 19.80 1.25
C SER A 240 26.76 20.67 1.92
N ASN A 241 25.95 21.41 1.15
CA ASN A 241 24.94 22.34 1.64
C ASN A 241 23.53 22.05 1.09
N SER A 242 23.32 20.91 0.42
CA SER A 242 22.02 20.55 -0.13
C SER A 242 21.85 19.04 -0.20
N THR A 243 20.64 18.60 0.11
CA THR A 243 20.19 17.21 -0.06
C THR A 243 19.42 16.98 -1.35
N SER A 244 19.28 18.00 -2.22
CA SER A 244 18.51 17.94 -3.48
C SER A 244 18.88 16.75 -4.37
N ASP A 245 20.18 16.42 -4.41
CA ASP A 245 20.75 15.37 -5.25
C ASP A 245 21.29 14.20 -4.44
N ALA A 246 20.93 14.15 -3.15
CA ALA A 246 21.37 13.10 -2.27
C ALA A 246 20.63 11.78 -2.55
N LYS A 247 21.38 10.70 -2.63
CA LYS A 247 20.92 9.40 -3.13
C LYS A 247 21.34 8.27 -2.20
N LEU A 248 20.36 7.45 -1.83
CA LEU A 248 20.60 6.17 -1.17
C LEU A 248 20.54 5.06 -2.22
N TRP A 249 21.62 4.32 -2.34
CA TRP A 249 21.71 3.14 -3.20
C TRP A 249 21.54 1.89 -2.35
N VAL A 250 20.57 1.07 -2.69
CA VAL A 250 20.36 -0.24 -2.10
C VAL A 250 20.57 -1.28 -3.17
N LYS A 251 21.65 -2.06 -3.04
CA LYS A 251 22.03 -3.10 -3.99
C LYS A 251 21.95 -4.47 -3.35
N TYR A 252 21.45 -5.41 -4.13
CA TYR A 252 21.20 -6.78 -3.73
C TYR A 252 22.12 -7.68 -4.54
N TRP A 253 22.82 -8.57 -3.87
CA TRP A 253 23.91 -9.33 -4.46
C TRP A 253 23.73 -10.83 -4.25
N LYS A 254 23.99 -11.61 -5.32
CA LYS A 254 24.20 -13.05 -5.24
C LYS A 254 25.69 -13.29 -5.01
N GLY A 255 26.05 -13.65 -3.80
CA GLY A 255 27.42 -13.76 -3.29
C GLY A 255 27.62 -12.90 -2.05
N HIS A 256 28.84 -12.89 -1.53
CA HIS A 256 29.22 -12.09 -0.37
C HIS A 256 29.93 -10.81 -0.82
N PHE A 257 29.15 -9.75 -1.06
CA PHE A 257 29.70 -8.44 -1.35
C PHE A 257 30.50 -7.89 -0.15
N THR A 258 31.53 -7.11 -0.47
CA THR A 258 32.38 -6.37 0.46
C THR A 258 32.74 -5.04 -0.19
N SER A 259 32.78 -3.98 0.62
CA SER A 259 33.25 -2.66 0.21
C SER A 259 34.77 -2.58 0.09
N ASN A 260 35.49 -3.58 0.60
CA ASN A 260 36.95 -3.64 0.47
C ASN A 260 37.36 -3.97 -0.98
N ASN A 261 37.84 -2.96 -1.71
CA ASN A 261 38.34 -3.09 -3.08
C ASN A 261 39.57 -4.02 -3.23
N GLN A 262 40.19 -4.45 -2.14
CA GLN A 262 41.31 -5.39 -2.13
C GLN A 262 40.86 -6.85 -1.96
N ALA A 263 39.57 -7.11 -1.79
CA ALA A 263 39.07 -8.47 -1.65
C ALA A 263 39.32 -9.29 -2.91
N ILE A 264 39.98 -10.44 -2.73
CA ILE A 264 40.24 -11.40 -3.81
C ILE A 264 39.13 -12.45 -3.76
N PHE A 265 38.41 -12.59 -4.87
CA PHE A 265 37.42 -13.65 -5.06
C PHE A 265 38.03 -14.79 -5.87
N TYR A 266 37.66 -16.02 -5.52
CA TYR A 266 37.94 -17.15 -6.40
C TYR A 266 37.09 -17.02 -7.68
N PRO A 267 37.61 -17.44 -8.86
CA PRO A 267 36.85 -17.40 -10.10
C PRO A 267 35.48 -18.08 -9.97
N GLY A 268 34.40 -17.35 -10.26
CA GLY A 268 33.01 -17.81 -10.15
C GLY A 268 32.33 -17.54 -8.81
N ASN A 269 33.07 -17.08 -7.80
CA ASN A 269 32.54 -16.70 -6.48
C ASN A 269 32.42 -15.17 -6.32
N GLU A 270 32.60 -14.41 -7.40
CA GLU A 270 32.42 -12.97 -7.38
C GLU A 270 30.95 -12.62 -7.08
N PRO A 271 30.68 -11.64 -6.20
CA PRO A 271 29.33 -11.18 -5.95
C PRO A 271 28.72 -10.58 -7.21
N GLN A 272 27.58 -11.11 -7.63
CA GLN A 272 26.84 -10.64 -8.80
C GLN A 272 25.70 -9.71 -8.35
N GLU A 273 25.67 -8.50 -8.89
CA GLU A 273 24.55 -7.57 -8.65
C GLU A 273 23.28 -8.18 -9.26
N ASN A 274 22.28 -8.43 -8.41
CA ASN A 274 21.00 -9.00 -8.83
C ASN A 274 19.97 -7.89 -9.11
N LYS A 275 19.96 -6.88 -8.24
CA LYS A 275 19.03 -5.75 -8.28
C LYS A 275 19.70 -4.54 -7.68
N ALA A 276 19.40 -3.36 -8.20
CA ALA A 276 19.78 -2.08 -7.61
C ALA A 276 18.55 -1.17 -7.54
N GLN A 277 18.41 -0.46 -6.43
CA GLN A 277 17.40 0.57 -6.22
C GLN A 277 18.10 1.86 -5.79
N THR A 278 17.68 2.97 -6.37
CA THR A 278 18.16 4.30 -6.01
C THR A 278 16.99 5.10 -5.47
N PHE A 279 17.17 5.62 -4.26
CA PHE A 279 16.18 6.44 -3.58
C PHE A 279 16.67 7.87 -3.48
N ALA A 280 15.81 8.81 -3.83
CA ALA A 280 16.03 10.23 -3.54
C ALA A 280 15.47 10.56 -2.16
N LEU A 281 16.21 11.34 -1.36
CA LEU A 281 15.70 11.82 -0.09
C LEU A 281 14.67 12.92 -0.32
N ASP A 282 13.61 12.92 0.49
CA ASP A 282 12.55 13.92 0.45
C ASP A 282 11.93 14.06 1.86
N VAL A 283 11.00 15.00 2.03
CA VAL A 283 10.20 15.16 3.25
C VAL A 283 8.70 15.17 2.96
N ASP A 284 7.90 14.73 3.95
CA ASP A 284 6.44 14.79 3.90
C ASP A 284 5.88 16.14 4.41
N GLU A 285 4.56 16.25 4.53
CA GLU A 285 3.87 17.48 4.97
C GLU A 285 4.22 17.89 6.41
N ASP A 286 4.65 16.92 7.23
CA ASP A 286 5.08 17.08 8.62
C ASP A 286 6.61 17.23 8.73
N PHE A 287 7.31 17.34 7.60
CA PHE A 287 8.77 17.42 7.52
C PHE A 287 9.50 16.17 8.04
N ASN A 288 8.86 14.99 8.03
CA ASN A 288 9.55 13.73 8.26
C ASN A 288 10.26 13.27 6.99
N PHE A 289 11.43 12.67 7.12
CA PHE A 289 12.12 12.09 5.97
C PHE A 289 11.36 10.92 5.36
N ILE A 290 11.33 10.93 4.03
CA ILE A 290 10.79 9.87 3.19
C ILE A 290 11.76 9.61 2.04
N TRP A 291 11.74 8.39 1.54
CA TRP A 291 12.57 7.94 0.44
C TRP A 291 11.72 7.78 -0.81
N ARG A 292 12.10 8.47 -1.89
CA ARG A 292 11.39 8.42 -3.15
C ARG A 292 12.04 7.46 -4.12
N ILE A 293 11.23 6.56 -4.66
CA ILE A 293 11.60 5.69 -5.79
C ILE A 293 10.48 5.72 -6.82
N ASN A 294 10.79 6.19 -8.04
CA ASN A 294 9.79 6.43 -9.08
C ASN A 294 8.64 7.31 -8.56
N THR A 295 7.41 6.77 -8.53
CA THR A 295 6.19 7.41 -8.01
C THR A 295 5.88 7.07 -6.55
N SER A 296 6.67 6.17 -5.94
CA SER A 296 6.42 5.68 -4.58
C SER A 296 7.21 6.49 -3.56
N LYS A 297 6.64 6.59 -2.35
CA LYS A 297 7.25 7.18 -1.17
C LYS A 297 7.32 6.09 -0.10
N LEU A 298 8.49 5.83 0.44
CA LEU A 298 8.73 4.79 1.43
C LEU A 298 9.36 5.39 2.68
N LYS A 299 9.07 4.79 3.83
CA LYS A 299 9.78 5.04 5.07
C LYS A 299 11.04 4.18 5.15
N THR A 300 11.97 4.59 6.00
CA THR A 300 13.21 3.85 6.29
C THR A 300 12.94 2.40 6.70
N GLU A 301 11.92 2.17 7.52
CA GLU A 301 11.53 0.83 7.98
C GLU A 301 11.10 -0.07 6.81
N GLU A 302 10.41 0.48 5.81
CA GLU A 302 9.96 -0.28 4.64
C GLU A 302 11.15 -0.72 3.80
N ILE A 303 12.11 0.17 3.54
CA ILE A 303 13.33 -0.16 2.78
C ILE A 303 14.16 -1.23 3.51
N VAL A 304 14.34 -1.08 4.83
CA VAL A 304 15.09 -2.06 5.62
C VAL A 304 14.38 -3.42 5.61
N ASN A 305 13.06 -3.45 5.80
CA ASN A 305 12.29 -4.71 5.76
C ASN A 305 12.37 -5.37 4.38
N ASP A 306 12.25 -4.61 3.30
CA ASP A 306 12.38 -5.13 1.93
C ASP A 306 13.75 -5.77 1.69
N ALA A 307 14.82 -5.16 2.25
CA ALA A 307 16.16 -5.71 2.19
C ALA A 307 16.31 -7.06 2.91
N PHE A 308 15.72 -7.18 4.10
CA PHE A 308 15.70 -8.45 4.84
C PHE A 308 14.86 -9.51 4.15
N ASN A 309 13.65 -9.16 3.72
CA ASN A 309 12.73 -10.07 3.03
C ASN A 309 13.38 -10.64 1.78
N TRP A 310 14.07 -9.81 1.00
CA TRP A 310 14.80 -10.28 -0.18
C TRP A 310 15.85 -11.35 0.14
N ILE A 311 16.63 -11.20 1.23
CA ILE A 311 17.58 -12.24 1.63
C ILE A 311 16.83 -13.50 2.08
N PHE A 312 15.77 -13.37 2.89
CA PHE A 312 15.03 -14.53 3.41
C PHE A 312 14.34 -15.33 2.31
N ASP A 313 13.70 -14.67 1.35
CA ASP A 313 13.04 -15.33 0.23
C ASP A 313 14.04 -16.20 -0.54
N ARG A 314 15.25 -15.68 -0.77
CA ARG A 314 16.32 -16.39 -1.49
C ARG A 314 16.99 -17.51 -0.68
N ILE A 315 17.04 -17.38 0.64
CA ILE A 315 17.47 -18.48 1.52
C ILE A 315 16.42 -19.59 1.53
N GLY A 316 15.14 -19.24 1.65
CA GLY A 316 14.03 -20.19 1.65
C GLY A 316 13.96 -21.01 0.36
N GLU A 317 14.16 -20.39 -0.80
CA GLU A 317 14.22 -21.07 -2.10
C GLU A 317 15.31 -22.16 -2.19
N LYS A 318 16.41 -22.02 -1.45
CA LYS A 318 17.53 -22.98 -1.48
C LYS A 318 17.42 -24.13 -0.48
N GLY A 319 16.41 -24.10 0.40
CA GLY A 319 16.33 -24.99 1.55
C GLY A 319 17.32 -24.58 2.64
N LEU A 320 16.84 -24.54 3.89
CA LEU A 320 17.69 -24.44 5.07
C LEU A 320 18.40 -25.79 5.26
N ASN A 321 19.50 -26.01 4.53
CA ASN A 321 20.39 -27.14 4.76
C ASN A 321 21.30 -26.90 5.96
#